data_AF-A0A2E8V3E6-F1
#
_entry.id   AF-A0A2E8V3E6-F1
#
_cell.length_a   1.000
_cell.length_b   1.000
_cell.length_c   1.000
_cell.angle_alpha   90.00
_cell.angle_beta   90.00
_cell.angle_gamma   90.00
#
_symmetry.space_group_name_H-M   'P 1'
#
loop_
_entity.id
_entity.type
_entity.pdbx_description
1 polymer ?
#
loop_
_entity_poly.entity_id
_entity_poly.type
_entity_poly.pdbx_seq_one_letter_code
_entity_poly.pdbx_strand_id
1 'polypeptide(L)'
;MSTIRTTEPDPEAQLILHTWRKLFENNYGSELDRSSLYEQDVFGFEIRWELLKDTPLHSIFPNNPKKALELGNQVIREQFQNRNSITRPVIRIVDFDQEFSYFLEDVRTRDRGRLLSFQATVTNLDTPMGWLKKSKHICHDCGVTWSLNQSLARERKRSTICLDCEREYIKQMKESKGKANIPPPTNHITMLVEENVYEDIQYVEITCPSMISKVLHDDDNQVYSYLAVVDDEYVGTLSINQEVTINAWVELDHLPNRDFAMDTRRVFIFKVHSIESKN
;
A
#
# COMPACT_ATOMS: atom_id res chain seq x y z
N MET A 1 -14.74 -34.82 8.42
CA MET A 1 -15.48 -33.97 7.45
C MET A 1 -14.94 -32.56 7.57
N SER A 2 -14.18 -32.11 6.58
CA SER A 2 -13.64 -30.75 6.55
C SER A 2 -14.79 -29.76 6.42
N THR A 3 -14.99 -28.93 7.43
CA THR A 3 -15.82 -27.73 7.31
C THR A 3 -15.19 -26.85 6.23
N ILE A 4 -15.82 -26.84 5.06
CA ILE A 4 -15.57 -25.84 4.03
C ILE A 4 -15.80 -24.49 4.71
N ARG A 5 -14.72 -23.75 5.00
CA ARG A 5 -14.84 -22.35 5.45
C ARG A 5 -15.67 -21.66 4.36
N THR A 6 -16.81 -21.11 4.72
CA THR A 6 -17.64 -20.30 3.83
C THR A 6 -16.73 -19.28 3.14
N THR A 7 -16.55 -19.46 1.83
CA THR A 7 -15.68 -18.65 0.96
C THR A 7 -16.31 -17.30 0.59
N GLU A 8 -17.49 -17.00 1.13
CA GLU A 8 -18.16 -15.73 0.86
C GLU A 8 -17.48 -14.59 1.61
N PRO A 9 -17.14 -13.48 0.94
CA PRO A 9 -16.62 -12.30 1.60
C PRO A 9 -17.60 -11.79 2.65
N ASP A 10 -17.09 -11.14 3.69
CA ASP A 10 -17.94 -10.47 4.68
C ASP A 10 -18.82 -9.39 4.03
N PRO A 11 -19.96 -9.00 4.64
CA PRO A 11 -20.91 -8.06 4.03
C PRO A 11 -20.29 -6.71 3.61
N GLU A 12 -19.31 -6.20 4.37
CA GLU A 12 -18.59 -4.97 4.01
C GLU A 12 -17.70 -5.20 2.78
N ALA A 13 -17.00 -6.34 2.71
CA ALA A 13 -16.21 -6.70 1.53
C ALA A 13 -17.09 -6.88 0.28
N GLN A 14 -18.27 -7.48 0.40
CA GLN A 14 -19.22 -7.59 -0.71
C GLN A 14 -19.69 -6.20 -1.19
N LEU A 15 -19.99 -5.30 -0.25
CA LEU A 15 -20.36 -3.92 -0.57
C LEU A 15 -19.24 -3.21 -1.33
N ILE A 16 -18.00 -3.28 -0.84
CA ILE A 16 -16.82 -2.66 -1.48
C ILE A 16 -16.62 -3.21 -2.91
N LEU A 17 -16.65 -4.54 -3.08
CA LEU A 17 -16.50 -5.19 -4.39
C LEU A 17 -17.59 -4.74 -5.37
N HIS A 18 -18.84 -4.69 -4.91
CA HIS A 18 -19.97 -4.25 -5.72
C HIS A 18 -19.87 -2.78 -6.11
N THR A 19 -19.49 -1.91 -5.18
CA THR A 19 -19.31 -0.49 -5.44
C THR A 19 -18.23 -0.24 -6.47
N TRP A 20 -17.07 -0.90 -6.36
CA TRP A 20 -16.00 -0.78 -7.36
C TRP A 20 -16.45 -1.24 -8.75
N ARG A 21 -17.13 -2.39 -8.86
CA ARG A 21 -17.65 -2.89 -10.14
C ARG A 21 -18.55 -1.86 -10.81
N LYS A 22 -19.53 -1.34 -10.09
CA LYS A 22 -20.44 -0.31 -10.60
C LYS A 22 -19.72 0.96 -11.01
N LEU A 23 -18.75 1.41 -10.22
CA LEU A 23 -17.98 2.61 -10.51
C LEU A 23 -17.22 2.46 -11.84
N PHE A 24 -16.56 1.33 -12.05
CA PHE A 24 -15.84 1.02 -13.28
C PHE A 24 -16.76 0.90 -14.50
N GLU A 25 -17.84 0.12 -14.38
CA GLU A 25 -18.80 -0.09 -15.47
C GLU A 25 -19.47 1.22 -15.91
N ASN A 26 -19.85 2.08 -14.97
CA ASN A 26 -20.59 3.30 -15.26
C ASN A 26 -19.71 4.44 -15.82
N ASN A 27 -18.43 4.50 -15.43
CA ASN A 27 -17.59 5.68 -15.69
C ASN A 27 -16.37 5.40 -16.57
N TYR A 28 -15.90 4.15 -16.63
CA TYR A 28 -14.61 3.81 -17.23
C TYR A 28 -14.70 2.74 -18.33
N GLY A 29 -15.90 2.38 -18.79
CA GLY A 29 -16.07 1.32 -19.82
C GLY A 29 -15.20 1.52 -21.06
N SER A 30 -15.11 2.75 -21.58
CA SER A 30 -14.30 3.07 -22.76
C SER A 30 -12.78 2.93 -22.53
N GLU A 31 -12.30 3.24 -21.33
CA GLU A 31 -10.90 3.07 -20.96
C GLU A 31 -10.56 1.59 -20.75
N LEU A 32 -11.45 0.85 -20.07
CA LEU A 32 -11.33 -0.59 -19.92
C LEU A 32 -11.26 -1.28 -21.28
N ASP A 33 -12.08 -0.88 -22.25
CA ASP A 33 -12.08 -1.48 -23.59
C ASP A 33 -10.77 -1.23 -24.36
N ARG A 34 -10.00 -0.20 -23.96
CA ARG A 34 -8.66 0.08 -24.50
C ARG A 34 -7.54 -0.60 -23.71
N SER A 35 -7.85 -1.35 -22.65
CA SER A 35 -6.85 -1.96 -21.76
C SER A 35 -5.85 -2.89 -22.43
N SER A 36 -6.23 -3.50 -23.56
CA SER A 36 -5.33 -4.35 -24.35
C SER A 36 -4.29 -3.57 -25.17
N LEU A 37 -4.45 -2.25 -25.28
CA LEU A 37 -3.52 -1.37 -25.98
C LEU A 37 -2.40 -0.83 -25.08
N TYR A 38 -2.50 -1.04 -23.77
CA TYR A 38 -1.44 -0.64 -22.85
C TYR A 38 -0.24 -1.57 -23.00
N GLU A 39 0.92 -0.97 -23.26
CA GLU A 39 2.18 -1.69 -23.46
C GLU A 39 3.00 -1.79 -22.15
N GLN A 40 2.62 -1.03 -21.12
CA GLN A 40 3.29 -1.07 -19.83
C GLN A 40 2.94 -2.36 -19.07
N ASP A 41 3.93 -2.91 -18.35
CA ASP A 41 3.71 -4.05 -17.44
C ASP A 41 2.80 -3.66 -16.26
N VAL A 42 2.91 -2.42 -15.79
CA VAL A 42 2.10 -1.86 -14.70
C VAL A 42 1.51 -0.52 -15.14
N PHE A 43 0.23 -0.32 -14.88
CA PHE A 43 -0.51 0.87 -15.30
C PHE A 43 -1.29 1.47 -14.13
N GLY A 44 -1.04 2.75 -13.86
CA GLY A 44 -1.80 3.55 -12.91
C GLY A 44 -3.19 3.86 -13.47
N PHE A 45 -4.21 3.18 -12.96
CA PHE A 45 -5.60 3.39 -13.33
C PHE A 45 -6.18 4.53 -12.48
N GLU A 46 -6.23 5.73 -13.06
CA GLU A 46 -6.63 6.94 -12.36
C GLU A 46 -8.15 7.00 -12.13
N ILE A 47 -8.54 7.30 -10.89
CA ILE A 47 -9.93 7.43 -10.48
C ILE A 47 -10.14 8.76 -9.78
N ARG A 48 -10.99 9.62 -10.34
CA ARG A 48 -11.32 10.91 -9.72
C ARG A 48 -12.05 10.72 -8.39
N TRP A 49 -11.59 11.40 -7.35
CA TRP A 49 -12.16 11.38 -5.99
C TRP A 49 -13.65 11.71 -5.97
N GLU A 50 -14.10 12.63 -6.83
CA GLU A 50 -15.52 13.02 -6.97
C GLU A 50 -16.45 11.81 -7.16
N LEU A 51 -16.01 10.80 -7.93
CA LEU A 51 -16.83 9.62 -8.22
C LEU A 51 -17.03 8.71 -7.00
N LEU A 52 -16.22 8.87 -5.95
CA LEU A 52 -16.38 8.10 -4.73
C LEU A 52 -17.42 8.72 -3.79
N LYS A 53 -17.68 10.03 -3.87
CA LYS A 53 -18.47 10.81 -2.89
C LYS A 53 -19.86 10.23 -2.62
N ASP A 54 -20.56 9.82 -3.66
CA ASP A 54 -21.91 9.25 -3.57
C ASP A 54 -21.91 7.73 -3.33
N THR A 55 -20.80 7.19 -2.84
CA THR A 55 -20.63 5.76 -2.64
C THR A 55 -20.10 5.46 -1.23
N PRO A 56 -20.27 4.21 -0.75
CA PRO A 56 -19.64 3.77 0.50
C PRO A 56 -18.12 3.99 0.53
N LEU A 57 -17.44 3.98 -0.63
CA LEU A 57 -15.99 4.16 -0.72
C LEU A 57 -15.52 5.52 -0.22
N HIS A 58 -16.35 6.58 -0.28
CA HIS A 58 -15.99 7.91 0.23
C HIS A 58 -15.56 7.86 1.70
N SER A 59 -16.28 7.08 2.51
CA SER A 59 -15.95 6.90 3.94
C SER A 59 -14.97 5.77 4.17
N ILE A 60 -15.02 4.68 3.40
CA ILE A 60 -14.18 3.51 3.63
C ILE A 60 -12.74 3.77 3.20
N PHE A 61 -12.51 4.46 2.08
CA PHE A 61 -11.16 4.66 1.54
C PHE A 61 -10.24 5.45 2.47
N PRO A 62 -10.62 6.63 3.02
CA PRO A 62 -9.77 7.36 3.95
C PRO A 62 -9.49 6.61 5.26
N ASN A 63 -10.44 5.79 5.72
CA ASN A 63 -10.37 5.13 7.02
C ASN A 63 -9.75 3.72 6.98
N ASN A 64 -9.93 3.00 5.89
CA ASN A 64 -9.39 1.66 5.66
C ASN A 64 -8.93 1.50 4.20
N PRO A 65 -7.91 2.27 3.77
CA PRO A 65 -7.48 2.31 2.38
C PRO A 65 -6.99 0.97 1.88
N LYS A 66 -6.36 0.19 2.76
CA LYS A 66 -5.84 -1.13 2.40
C LYS A 66 -6.96 -2.06 1.96
N LYS A 67 -8.03 -2.20 2.74
CA LYS A 67 -9.17 -3.07 2.37
C LYS A 67 -9.86 -2.54 1.11
N ALA A 68 -10.07 -1.22 1.04
CA ALA A 68 -10.70 -0.59 -0.13
C ALA A 68 -9.93 -0.84 -1.43
N LEU A 69 -8.61 -0.59 -1.42
CA LEU A 69 -7.74 -0.76 -2.58
C LEU A 69 -7.43 -2.22 -2.90
N GLU A 70 -7.27 -3.11 -1.91
CA GLU A 70 -7.04 -4.54 -2.18
C GLU A 70 -8.22 -5.16 -2.93
N LEU A 71 -9.45 -4.87 -2.49
CA LEU A 71 -10.67 -5.35 -3.16
C LEU A 71 -10.91 -4.63 -4.50
N GLY A 72 -10.63 -3.34 -4.59
CA GLY A 72 -10.71 -2.60 -5.86
C GLY A 72 -9.73 -3.12 -6.90
N ASN A 73 -8.47 -3.34 -6.50
CA ASN A 73 -7.41 -3.87 -7.37
C ASN A 73 -7.75 -5.29 -7.85
N GLN A 74 -8.46 -6.10 -7.04
CA GLN A 74 -9.00 -7.37 -7.50
C GLN A 74 -10.01 -7.16 -8.65
N VAL A 75 -10.99 -6.28 -8.46
CA VAL A 75 -12.04 -6.03 -9.46
C VAL A 75 -11.46 -5.50 -10.77
N ILE A 76 -10.59 -4.48 -10.73
CA ILE A 76 -10.01 -3.91 -11.94
C ILE A 76 -9.11 -4.90 -12.67
N ARG A 77 -8.38 -5.75 -11.93
CA ARG A 77 -7.59 -6.83 -12.52
C ARG A 77 -8.46 -7.87 -13.22
N GLU A 78 -9.58 -8.25 -12.63
CA GLU A 78 -10.59 -9.12 -13.29
C GLU A 78 -11.08 -8.47 -14.59
N GLN A 79 -11.35 -7.17 -14.60
CA GLN A 79 -11.81 -6.43 -15.79
C GLN A 79 -10.77 -6.37 -16.92
N PHE A 80 -9.49 -6.20 -16.59
CA PHE A 80 -8.38 -6.22 -17.54
C PHE A 80 -8.14 -7.63 -18.10
N GLN A 81 -8.17 -8.65 -17.24
CA GLN A 81 -8.02 -10.05 -17.65
C GLN A 81 -9.13 -10.51 -18.59
N ASN A 82 -10.38 -10.12 -18.32
CA ASN A 82 -11.52 -10.42 -19.20
C ASN A 82 -11.38 -9.82 -20.61
N ARG A 83 -10.49 -8.83 -20.79
CA ARG A 83 -10.19 -8.17 -22.06
C ARG A 83 -8.83 -8.58 -22.64
N ASN A 84 -8.23 -9.65 -22.10
CA ASN A 84 -6.93 -10.17 -22.51
C ASN A 84 -5.78 -9.15 -22.39
N SER A 85 -5.89 -8.18 -21.49
CA SER A 85 -4.77 -7.29 -21.18
C SER A 85 -3.73 -8.04 -20.33
N ILE A 86 -2.46 -7.91 -20.71
CA ILE A 86 -1.31 -8.43 -19.94
C ILE A 86 -0.84 -7.43 -18.86
N THR A 87 -1.25 -6.17 -18.98
CA THR A 87 -0.92 -5.10 -18.05
C THR A 87 -1.55 -5.33 -16.68
N ARG A 88 -0.79 -5.06 -15.63
CA ARG A 88 -1.30 -5.03 -14.26
C ARG A 88 -1.81 -3.62 -13.92
N PRO A 89 -3.13 -3.40 -13.79
CA PRO A 89 -3.66 -2.13 -13.31
C PRO A 89 -3.44 -1.95 -11.80
N VAL A 90 -3.19 -0.71 -11.39
CA VAL A 90 -3.10 -0.27 -9.99
C VAL A 90 -3.99 0.96 -9.83
N ILE A 91 -4.95 0.92 -8.90
CA ILE A 91 -5.85 2.05 -8.66
C ILE A 91 -5.08 3.24 -8.05
N ARG A 92 -5.19 4.40 -8.69
CA ARG A 92 -4.66 5.69 -8.23
C ARG A 92 -5.82 6.68 -8.11
N ILE A 93 -6.17 7.09 -6.91
CA ILE A 93 -7.21 8.10 -6.72
C ILE A 93 -6.58 9.48 -6.88
N VAL A 94 -7.19 10.36 -7.68
CA VAL A 94 -6.68 11.69 -8.05
C VAL A 94 -7.78 12.75 -7.87
N ASP A 95 -7.47 14.02 -8.08
CA ASP A 95 -8.39 15.15 -7.95
C ASP A 95 -9.04 15.24 -6.55
N PHE A 96 -8.26 15.07 -5.48
CA PHE A 96 -8.77 15.19 -4.11
C PHE A 96 -9.29 16.60 -3.82
N ASP A 97 -10.30 16.67 -2.95
CA ASP A 97 -10.87 17.94 -2.51
C ASP A 97 -9.86 18.80 -1.74
N GLN A 98 -10.11 20.11 -1.70
CA GLN A 98 -9.27 21.08 -0.98
C GLN A 98 -9.10 20.74 0.52
N GLU A 99 -10.00 19.96 1.12
CA GLU A 99 -9.87 19.51 2.51
C GLU A 99 -8.68 18.57 2.76
N PHE A 100 -8.19 17.90 1.72
CA PHE A 100 -6.98 17.08 1.77
C PHE A 100 -5.70 17.92 1.61
N SER A 101 -5.83 19.14 1.07
CA SER A 101 -4.70 20.02 0.80
C SER A 101 -3.98 20.42 2.10
N TYR A 102 -2.66 20.25 2.10
CA TYR A 102 -1.82 20.50 3.26
C TYR A 102 -0.45 21.03 2.85
N PHE A 103 0.15 21.88 3.67
CA PHE A 103 1.55 22.28 3.49
C PHE A 103 2.46 21.25 4.13
N LEU A 104 3.53 20.86 3.43
CA LEU A 104 4.54 19.92 3.96
C LEU A 104 5.12 20.42 5.29
N GLU A 105 5.28 21.74 5.43
CA GLU A 105 5.85 22.40 6.62
C GLU A 105 4.95 22.33 7.86
N ASP A 106 3.66 22.07 7.66
CA ASP A 106 2.66 22.02 8.72
C ASP A 106 2.42 20.60 9.23
N VAL A 107 2.99 19.58 8.59
CA VAL A 107 2.79 18.16 8.97
C VAL A 107 3.29 17.93 10.39
N ARG A 108 2.44 17.33 11.24
CA ARG A 108 2.78 16.96 12.62
C ARG A 108 2.47 15.49 12.87
N THR A 109 2.93 14.98 14.01
CA THR A 109 2.76 13.56 14.38
C THR A 109 1.31 13.15 14.56
N ARG A 110 0.41 14.09 14.86
CA ARG A 110 -1.06 13.88 14.90
C ARG A 110 -1.65 13.55 13.53
N ASP A 111 -0.96 13.90 12.45
CA ASP A 111 -1.42 13.66 11.08
C ASP A 111 -1.06 12.26 10.59
N ARG A 112 -0.32 11.48 11.39
CA ARG A 112 0.04 10.10 11.08
C ARG A 112 -1.20 9.27 10.77
N GLY A 113 -1.18 8.60 9.62
CA GLY A 113 -2.26 7.75 9.12
C GLY A 113 -3.30 8.51 8.30
N ARG A 114 -3.21 9.83 8.18
CA ARG A 114 -4.08 10.62 7.29
C ARG A 114 -3.52 10.58 5.87
N LEU A 115 -4.44 10.57 4.90
CA LEU A 115 -4.14 10.90 3.51
C LEU A 115 -4.19 12.42 3.36
N LEU A 116 -3.16 12.99 2.76
CA LEU A 116 -3.04 14.43 2.53
C LEU A 116 -2.46 14.69 1.14
N SER A 117 -2.78 15.86 0.59
CA SER A 117 -2.38 16.32 -0.74
C SER A 117 -1.42 17.50 -0.61
N PHE A 118 -0.24 17.38 -1.23
CA PHE A 118 0.85 18.34 -1.09
C PHE A 118 1.26 18.89 -2.45
N GLN A 119 1.41 20.21 -2.56
CA GLN A 119 2.18 20.81 -3.64
C GLN A 119 3.67 20.66 -3.29
N ALA A 120 4.41 19.98 -4.16
CA ALA A 120 5.77 19.56 -3.89
C ALA A 120 6.69 19.77 -5.09
N THR A 121 7.95 20.06 -4.82
CA THR A 121 9.05 20.04 -5.80
C THR A 121 9.96 18.88 -5.47
N VAL A 122 10.26 18.04 -6.47
CA VAL A 122 11.23 16.96 -6.34
C VAL A 122 12.63 17.55 -6.26
N THR A 123 13.38 17.22 -5.22
CA THR A 123 14.72 17.75 -4.95
C THR A 123 15.82 16.72 -5.15
N ASN A 124 15.53 15.46 -4.85
CA ASN A 124 16.47 14.35 -5.04
C ASN A 124 15.72 13.04 -5.34
N LEU A 125 16.41 12.11 -6.01
CA LEU A 125 15.89 10.81 -6.42
C LEU A 125 16.90 9.73 -6.06
N ASP A 126 16.50 8.76 -5.23
CA ASP A 126 17.33 7.59 -4.95
C ASP A 126 17.26 6.56 -6.08
N THR A 127 18.13 5.55 -6.02
CA THR A 127 18.11 4.44 -6.98
C THR A 127 16.85 3.57 -6.77
N PRO A 128 16.14 3.16 -7.84
CA PRO A 128 15.09 2.16 -7.77
C PRO A 128 15.53 0.87 -7.06
N MET A 129 14.63 0.27 -6.27
CA MET A 129 14.91 -0.95 -5.52
C MET A 129 13.66 -1.81 -5.33
N GLY A 130 13.86 -3.11 -5.14
CA GLY A 130 12.77 -4.05 -4.84
C GLY A 130 12.49 -4.15 -3.34
N TRP A 131 11.24 -3.96 -2.95
CA TRP A 131 10.76 -4.18 -1.59
C TRP A 131 9.98 -5.49 -1.48
N LEU A 132 10.34 -6.35 -0.53
CA LEU A 132 9.56 -7.54 -0.19
C LEU A 132 8.24 -7.11 0.44
N LYS A 133 7.16 -7.00 -0.34
CA LYS A 133 5.82 -6.57 0.10
C LYS A 133 5.06 -7.68 0.82
N LYS A 134 5.12 -8.91 0.29
CA LYS A 134 4.49 -10.10 0.90
C LYS A 134 5.45 -11.27 0.89
N SER A 135 5.61 -11.89 2.05
CA SER A 135 6.41 -13.11 2.22
C SER A 135 5.50 -14.33 2.39
N LYS A 136 5.71 -15.36 1.56
CA LYS A 136 4.96 -16.62 1.62
C LYS A 136 5.68 -17.63 2.53
N HIS A 137 4.91 -18.33 3.34
CA HIS A 137 5.42 -19.33 4.27
C HIS A 137 4.66 -20.64 4.14
N ILE A 138 5.34 -21.75 4.44
CA ILE A 138 4.77 -23.09 4.54
C ILE A 138 5.12 -23.70 5.90
N CYS A 139 4.16 -24.37 6.52
CA CYS A 139 4.40 -25.24 7.66
C CYS A 139 4.70 -26.66 7.16
N HIS A 140 5.81 -27.25 7.59
CA HIS A 140 6.15 -28.62 7.21
C HIS A 140 5.39 -29.68 8.01
N ASP A 141 4.83 -29.32 9.17
CA ASP A 141 4.05 -30.25 9.99
C ASP A 141 2.63 -30.49 9.41
N CYS A 142 2.00 -29.47 8.81
CA CYS A 142 0.63 -29.58 8.28
C CYS A 142 0.48 -29.22 6.79
N GLY A 143 1.53 -28.76 6.13
CA GLY A 143 1.53 -28.37 4.71
C GLY A 143 0.78 -27.06 4.41
N VAL A 144 0.17 -26.41 5.40
CA VAL A 144 -0.57 -25.16 5.19
C VAL A 144 0.39 -24.05 4.78
N THR A 145 -0.03 -23.23 3.81
CA THR A 145 0.68 -22.03 3.39
C THR A 145 -0.07 -20.76 3.74
N TRP A 146 0.65 -19.70 4.09
CA TRP A 146 0.08 -18.38 4.36
C TRP A 146 1.05 -17.27 3.96
N SER A 147 0.52 -16.06 3.81
CA SER A 147 1.33 -14.89 3.44
C SER A 147 1.33 -13.86 4.56
N LEU A 148 2.46 -13.23 4.79
CA LEU A 148 2.62 -12.11 5.72
C LEU A 148 2.92 -10.84 4.94
N ASN A 149 2.14 -9.79 5.19
CA ASN A 149 2.42 -8.46 4.69
C ASN A 149 3.60 -7.88 5.47
N GLN A 150 4.61 -7.47 4.72
CA GLN A 150 5.77 -6.79 5.28
C GLN A 150 5.51 -5.30 5.38
N SER A 151 6.33 -4.63 6.19
CA SER A 151 6.32 -3.18 6.32
C SER A 151 7.57 -2.63 5.63
N LEU A 152 7.44 -1.48 4.98
CA LEU A 152 8.55 -0.81 4.32
C LEU A 152 9.60 -0.38 5.35
N ALA A 153 10.89 -0.56 5.05
CA ALA A 153 12.00 -0.19 5.94
C ALA A 153 11.76 -0.60 7.41
N ARG A 154 11.30 -1.84 7.62
CA ARG A 154 11.15 -2.46 8.94
C ARG A 154 11.85 -3.80 8.96
N GLU A 155 12.16 -4.26 10.18
CA GLU A 155 12.55 -5.65 10.35
C GLU A 155 11.49 -6.56 9.74
N ARG A 156 11.95 -7.50 8.91
CA ARG A 156 11.09 -8.47 8.25
C ARG A 156 10.27 -9.22 9.29
N LYS A 157 8.94 -9.14 9.18
CA LYS A 157 8.01 -9.96 9.97
C LYS A 157 8.22 -11.42 9.61
N ARG A 158 8.53 -12.24 10.61
CA ARG A 158 8.71 -13.70 10.47
C ARG A 158 7.55 -14.40 11.15
N SER A 159 7.10 -15.50 10.55
CA SER A 159 6.22 -16.41 11.28
C SER A 159 7.06 -17.33 12.14
N THR A 160 6.80 -17.33 13.44
CA THR A 160 7.45 -18.22 14.40
C THR A 160 6.65 -19.50 14.60
N ILE A 161 5.32 -19.43 14.55
CA ILE A 161 4.41 -20.53 14.87
C ILE A 161 3.33 -20.66 13.77
N CYS A 162 2.98 -21.90 13.41
CA CYS A 162 1.86 -22.18 12.53
C CYS A 162 0.54 -22.11 13.33
N LEU A 163 -0.30 -21.11 13.02
CA LEU A 163 -1.56 -20.88 13.74
C LEU A 163 -2.56 -22.04 13.60
N ASP A 164 -2.57 -22.76 12.48
CA ASP A 164 -3.48 -23.90 12.31
C ASP A 164 -3.03 -25.11 13.14
N CYS A 165 -1.73 -25.41 13.20
CA CYS A 165 -1.18 -26.42 14.12
C CYS A 165 -1.42 -26.05 15.58
N GLU A 166 -1.23 -24.78 15.94
CA GLU A 166 -1.47 -24.28 17.30
C GLU A 166 -2.94 -24.40 17.70
N ARG A 167 -3.86 -24.01 16.82
CA ARG A 167 -5.29 -24.15 17.08
C ARG A 167 -5.69 -25.61 17.28
N GLU A 168 -5.19 -26.51 16.46
CA GLU A 168 -5.48 -27.94 16.59
C GLU A 168 -4.90 -28.52 17.89
N TYR A 169 -3.67 -28.14 18.25
CA TYR A 169 -3.03 -28.58 19.50
C TYR A 169 -3.82 -28.10 20.73
N ILE A 170 -4.18 -26.81 20.78
CA ILE A 170 -4.96 -26.23 21.87
C ILE A 170 -6.33 -26.89 21.96
N LYS A 171 -6.97 -27.18 20.82
CA LYS A 171 -8.26 -27.86 20.77
C LYS A 171 -8.16 -29.26 21.39
N GLN A 172 -7.18 -30.07 20.98
CA GLN A 172 -6.98 -31.40 21.54
C GLN A 172 -6.67 -31.34 23.04
N MET A 173 -5.80 -30.43 23.48
CA MET A 173 -5.48 -30.23 24.91
C MET A 173 -6.74 -29.94 25.75
N LYS A 174 -7.67 -29.14 25.22
CA LYS A 174 -8.94 -28.85 25.90
C LYS A 174 -9.85 -30.06 25.97
N GLU A 175 -10.02 -30.77 24.85
CA GLU A 175 -10.91 -31.93 24.74
C GLU A 175 -10.43 -33.13 25.58
N SER A 176 -9.13 -33.29 25.74
CA SER A 176 -8.51 -34.42 26.44
C SER A 176 -8.08 -34.14 27.89
N LYS A 177 -8.46 -32.99 28.45
CA LYS A 177 -8.04 -32.54 29.80
C LYS A 177 -6.51 -32.53 29.98
N GLY A 178 -5.79 -32.01 28.99
CA GLY A 178 -4.35 -31.73 29.07
C GLY A 178 -3.43 -32.75 28.40
N LYS A 179 -3.93 -33.57 27.46
CA LYS A 179 -3.12 -34.53 26.70
C LYS A 179 -3.37 -34.43 25.20
N ALA A 180 -2.51 -33.73 24.44
CA ALA A 180 -2.60 -33.76 22.98
C ALA A 180 -1.98 -35.03 22.40
N ASN A 181 -2.58 -35.57 21.33
CA ASN A 181 -1.99 -36.68 20.58
C ASN A 181 -0.99 -36.20 19.52
N ILE A 182 -1.05 -34.92 19.16
CA ILE A 182 -0.09 -34.26 18.28
C ILE A 182 0.99 -33.55 19.10
N PRO A 183 2.24 -33.47 18.61
CA PRO A 183 3.29 -32.73 19.29
C PRO A 183 2.91 -31.24 19.40
N PRO A 184 3.48 -30.52 20.38
CA PRO A 184 3.37 -29.07 20.43
C PRO A 184 3.82 -28.46 19.10
N PRO A 185 3.15 -27.38 18.63
CA PRO A 185 3.52 -26.72 17.39
C PRO A 185 4.99 -26.31 17.44
N THR A 186 5.74 -26.71 16.42
CA THR A 186 7.16 -26.39 16.31
C THR A 186 7.38 -25.23 15.33
N ASN A 187 8.61 -24.71 15.30
CA ASN A 187 9.02 -23.69 14.35
C ASN A 187 9.45 -24.30 12.99
N HIS A 188 8.87 -25.43 12.58
CA HIS A 188 9.13 -26.07 11.27
C HIS A 188 8.44 -25.32 10.14
N ILE A 189 8.82 -24.06 9.97
CA ILE A 189 8.25 -23.13 9.01
C ILE A 189 9.36 -22.67 8.09
N THR A 190 9.11 -22.67 6.79
CA THR A 190 10.04 -22.15 5.79
C THR A 190 9.37 -21.08 4.97
N MET A 191 10.13 -20.03 4.66
CA MET A 191 9.70 -19.01 3.71
C MET A 191 9.93 -19.55 2.29
N LEU A 192 8.88 -19.51 1.47
CA LEU A 192 8.93 -19.91 0.07
C LEU A 192 9.41 -18.71 -0.76
N VAL A 193 10.72 -18.64 -1.01
CA VAL A 193 11.37 -17.48 -1.65
C VAL A 193 10.77 -17.17 -3.02
N GLU A 194 10.50 -18.19 -3.83
CA GLU A 194 9.94 -18.06 -5.18
C GLU A 194 8.48 -17.58 -5.21
N GLU A 195 7.76 -17.71 -4.10
CA GLU A 195 6.36 -17.25 -3.97
C GLU A 195 6.24 -15.91 -3.23
N ASN A 196 7.38 -15.27 -2.93
CA ASN A 196 7.40 -13.94 -2.37
C ASN A 196 6.99 -12.90 -3.42
N VAL A 197 6.25 -11.89 -2.98
CA VAL A 197 5.86 -10.76 -3.83
C VAL A 197 6.74 -9.58 -3.50
N TYR A 198 7.49 -9.13 -4.50
CA TYR A 198 8.26 -7.89 -4.47
C TYR A 198 7.52 -6.80 -5.23
N GLU A 199 7.75 -5.56 -4.81
CA GLU A 199 7.24 -4.35 -5.43
C GLU A 199 8.40 -3.40 -5.64
N ASP A 200 8.49 -2.80 -6.83
CA ASP A 200 9.50 -1.79 -7.11
C ASP A 200 9.12 -0.51 -6.38
N ILE A 201 10.12 0.09 -5.73
CA ILE A 201 9.98 1.35 -5.00
C ILE A 201 11.13 2.28 -5.30
N GLN A 202 10.91 3.56 -5.07
CA GLN A 202 11.96 4.58 -5.12
C GLN A 202 11.70 5.62 -4.03
N TYR A 203 12.76 5.96 -3.30
CA TYR A 203 12.73 7.06 -2.35
C TYR A 203 12.98 8.38 -3.09
N VAL A 204 12.21 9.39 -2.73
CA VAL A 204 12.22 10.71 -3.38
C VAL A 204 12.25 11.76 -2.30
N GLU A 205 13.19 12.70 -2.38
CA GLU A 205 13.18 13.86 -1.50
C GLU A 205 12.35 14.96 -2.13
N ILE A 206 11.40 15.48 -1.37
CA ILE A 206 10.50 16.54 -1.80
C ILE A 206 10.58 17.73 -0.85
N THR A 207 10.35 18.93 -1.39
CA THR A 207 10.20 20.14 -0.59
C THR A 207 8.97 20.92 -1.04
N CYS A 208 8.59 21.95 -0.27
CA CYS A 208 7.48 22.81 -0.64
C CYS A 208 7.95 23.95 -1.56
N PRO A 209 7.27 24.24 -2.69
CA PRO A 209 7.62 25.36 -3.55
C PRO A 209 7.67 26.72 -2.82
N SER A 210 6.83 26.89 -1.79
CA SER A 210 6.83 28.09 -0.96
C SER A 210 8.10 28.24 -0.13
N MET A 211 8.74 27.14 0.30
CA MET A 211 10.03 27.18 1.01
C MET A 211 11.16 27.62 0.09
N ILE A 212 11.21 27.06 -1.13
CA ILE A 212 12.18 27.47 -2.15
C ILE A 212 12.06 28.97 -2.39
N SER A 213 10.82 29.46 -2.54
CA SER A 213 10.55 30.88 -2.74
C SER A 213 11.01 31.73 -1.56
N LYS A 214 10.77 31.31 -0.30
CA LYS A 214 11.21 32.05 0.90
C LYS A 214 12.73 32.22 0.96
N VAL A 215 13.50 31.19 0.59
CA VAL A 215 14.97 31.24 0.59
C VAL A 215 15.52 32.12 -0.52
N LEU A 216 14.88 32.16 -1.70
CA LEU A 216 15.29 33.08 -2.76
C LEU A 216 15.20 34.57 -2.37
N HIS A 217 14.39 34.89 -1.37
CA HIS A 217 14.17 36.27 -0.91
C HIS A 217 14.93 36.61 0.38
N ASP A 218 15.40 35.61 1.13
CA ASP A 218 16.05 35.77 2.44
C ASP A 218 16.91 34.54 2.76
N ASP A 219 18.23 34.75 2.81
CA ASP A 219 19.25 33.71 2.98
C ASP A 219 19.24 33.05 4.38
N ASP A 220 18.55 33.64 5.37
CA ASP A 220 18.42 33.06 6.71
C ASP A 220 17.33 31.96 6.79
N ASN A 221 16.52 31.79 5.74
CA ASN A 221 15.48 30.77 5.71
C ASN A 221 16.05 29.38 5.37
N GLN A 222 15.57 28.36 6.07
CA GLN A 222 15.99 26.97 5.84
C GLN A 222 14.99 26.22 4.95
N VAL A 223 15.49 25.56 3.89
CA VAL A 223 14.70 24.58 3.13
C VAL A 223 14.77 23.24 3.83
N TYR A 224 13.61 22.66 4.13
CA TYR A 224 13.51 21.29 4.63
C TYR A 224 13.15 20.35 3.48
N SER A 225 13.87 19.23 3.41
CA SER A 225 13.52 18.10 2.54
C SER A 225 12.77 17.03 3.34
N TYR A 226 11.76 16.45 2.70
CA TYR A 226 10.92 15.41 3.25
C TYR A 226 11.03 14.16 2.40
N LEU A 227 10.99 12.99 3.03
CA LEU A 227 11.14 11.72 2.34
C LEU A 227 9.78 11.18 1.89
N ALA A 228 9.61 10.99 0.59
CA ALA A 228 8.49 10.28 0.00
C ALA A 228 8.94 8.94 -0.57
N VAL A 229 8.01 8.00 -0.68
CA VAL A 229 8.23 6.72 -1.37
C VAL A 229 7.17 6.55 -2.44
N VAL A 230 7.63 6.34 -3.67
CA VAL A 230 6.80 5.97 -4.82
C VAL A 230 6.97 4.49 -5.09
N ASP A 231 5.94 3.88 -5.68
CA ASP A 231 5.91 2.46 -6.03
C ASP A 231 5.43 2.23 -7.46
N ASP A 232 5.72 1.04 -7.97
CA ASP A 232 5.20 0.52 -9.24
C ASP A 232 5.48 1.47 -10.42
N GLU A 233 4.45 1.93 -11.14
CA GLU A 233 4.55 2.71 -12.37
C GLU A 233 5.16 4.09 -12.17
N TYR A 234 5.23 4.58 -10.93
CA TYR A 234 5.86 5.87 -10.64
C TYR A 234 7.39 5.78 -10.52
N VAL A 235 7.95 4.58 -10.33
CA VAL A 235 9.39 4.37 -10.16
C VAL A 235 10.14 4.81 -11.41
N GLY A 236 11.11 5.72 -11.24
CA GLY A 236 11.94 6.22 -12.33
C GLY A 236 11.25 7.20 -13.28
N THR A 237 10.03 7.64 -12.99
CA THR A 237 9.28 8.59 -13.86
C THR A 237 9.44 10.05 -13.47
N LEU A 238 9.79 10.32 -12.21
CA LEU A 238 9.98 11.68 -11.71
C LEU A 238 11.35 12.24 -12.11
N SER A 239 11.43 13.57 -12.21
CA SER A 239 12.66 14.32 -12.47
C SER A 239 12.97 15.34 -11.38
N ILE A 240 14.26 15.63 -11.16
CA ILE A 240 14.68 16.69 -10.24
C ILE A 240 14.12 18.04 -10.72
N ASN A 241 13.68 18.88 -9.78
CA ASN A 241 12.99 20.16 -9.97
C ASN A 241 11.59 20.06 -10.58
N GLN A 242 11.04 18.85 -10.74
CA GLN A 242 9.66 18.69 -11.19
C GLN A 242 8.70 19.13 -10.07
N GLU A 243 7.75 20.00 -10.41
CA GLU A 243 6.63 20.34 -9.53
C GLU A 243 5.46 19.39 -9.77
N VAL A 244 4.94 18.82 -8.69
CA VAL A 244 3.85 17.84 -8.71
C VAL A 244 2.92 18.06 -7.51
N THR A 245 1.68 17.62 -7.68
CA THR A 245 0.78 17.35 -6.55
C THR A 245 0.99 15.91 -6.11
N ILE A 246 1.31 15.70 -4.83
CA ILE A 246 1.52 14.36 -4.26
C ILE A 246 0.40 14.11 -3.27
N ASN A 247 -0.37 13.04 -3.51
CA ASN A 247 -1.34 12.52 -2.54
C ASN A 247 -0.69 11.37 -1.79
N ALA A 248 -0.46 11.51 -0.49
CA ALA A 248 0.30 10.55 0.27
C ALA A 248 -0.27 10.30 1.67
N TRP A 249 -0.10 9.06 2.12
CA TRP A 249 -0.32 8.69 3.51
C TRP A 249 0.86 9.14 4.35
N VAL A 250 0.57 9.88 5.42
CA VAL A 250 1.60 10.30 6.37
C VAL A 250 1.94 9.13 7.28
N GLU A 251 3.14 8.59 7.13
CA GLU A 251 3.66 7.52 7.99
C GLU A 251 4.88 7.99 8.79
N LEU A 252 5.28 7.19 9.76
CA LEU A 252 6.49 7.41 10.55
C LEU A 252 7.45 6.25 10.31
N ASP A 253 8.68 6.57 9.90
CA ASP A 253 9.77 5.63 9.70
C ASP A 253 10.85 5.71 10.80
N HIS A 254 11.74 4.73 10.84
CA HIS A 254 12.92 4.77 11.72
C HIS A 254 13.94 5.72 11.11
N LEU A 255 14.89 6.20 11.92
CA LEU A 255 16.01 6.96 11.38
C LEU A 255 16.82 6.05 10.42
N PRO A 256 17.35 6.59 9.31
CA PRO A 256 18.28 5.85 8.47
C PRO A 256 19.40 5.23 9.32
N ASN A 257 19.75 3.98 9.04
CA ASN A 257 20.78 3.20 9.74
C ASN A 257 20.50 2.87 11.23
N ARG A 258 19.27 3.01 11.72
CA ARG A 258 18.89 2.61 13.09
C ARG A 258 17.62 1.78 13.09
N ASP A 259 17.61 0.71 13.89
CA ASP A 259 16.41 -0.10 14.10
C ASP A 259 15.61 0.35 15.35
N PHE A 260 14.48 -0.31 15.58
CA PHE A 260 13.59 -0.02 16.72
C PHE A 260 14.17 -0.38 18.07
N ALA A 261 15.12 -1.31 18.12
CA ALA A 261 15.73 -1.74 19.37
C ALA A 261 16.69 -0.65 19.90
N MET A 262 17.24 0.17 19.00
CA MET A 262 18.27 1.14 19.31
C MET A 262 17.78 2.59 19.42
N ASP A 263 16.64 2.95 18.81
CA ASP A 263 16.16 4.34 18.78
C ASP A 263 14.62 4.47 18.79
N THR A 264 14.09 5.43 19.53
CA THR A 264 12.65 5.74 19.60
C THR A 264 12.24 6.92 18.71
N ARG A 265 13.20 7.71 18.21
CA ARG A 265 12.94 8.83 17.30
C ARG A 265 12.50 8.32 15.93
N ARG A 266 11.61 9.07 15.29
CA ARG A 266 11.01 8.71 14.00
C ARG A 266 11.07 9.88 13.05
N VAL A 267 11.14 9.58 11.76
CA VAL A 267 11.07 10.56 10.68
C VAL A 267 9.74 10.42 9.95
N PHE A 268 9.23 11.50 9.38
CA PHE A 268 8.08 11.40 8.49
C PHE A 268 8.48 10.73 7.19
N ILE A 269 7.63 9.84 6.72
CA ILE A 269 7.69 9.28 5.38
C ILE A 269 6.32 9.43 4.72
N PHE A 270 6.32 9.94 3.50
CA PHE A 270 5.11 10.14 2.72
C PHE A 270 4.96 8.97 1.75
N LYS A 271 4.08 8.04 2.09
CA LYS A 271 3.78 6.91 1.21
C LYS A 271 2.83 7.37 0.11
N VAL A 272 3.37 7.57 -1.08
CA VAL A 272 2.64 8.15 -2.20
C VAL A 272 1.56 7.19 -2.67
N HIS A 273 0.33 7.68 -2.71
CA HIS A 273 -0.79 7.00 -3.32
C HIS A 273 -0.90 7.36 -4.79
N SER A 274 -0.84 8.64 -5.14
CA SER A 274 -0.93 9.13 -6.52
C SER A 274 -0.14 10.42 -6.69
N ILE A 275 0.21 10.71 -7.93
CA ILE A 275 0.95 11.90 -8.34
C ILE A 275 0.20 12.55 -9.51
N GLU A 276 -0.04 13.84 -9.41
CA GLU A 276 -0.69 14.62 -10.46
C GLU A 276 0.32 15.67 -10.97
N SER A 277 0.52 15.72 -12.27
CA SER A 277 1.33 16.77 -12.88
C SER A 277 0.54 18.08 -12.86
N LYS A 278 1.21 19.20 -12.56
CA LYS A 278 0.59 20.51 -12.82
C LYS A 278 0.37 20.65 -14.32
N ASN A 279 -0.90 20.84 -14.70
CA ASN A 279 -1.26 21.38 -16.02
C ASN A 279 -0.86 22.86 -16.13
#